data_AF-A0A0S6VVX3-F1
#
_entry.id   AF-A0A0S6VVX3-F1
#
_cell.length_a   1.000
_cell.length_b   1.000
_cell.length_c   1.000
_cell.angle_alpha   90.00
_cell.angle_beta   90.00
_cell.angle_gamma   90.00
#
_symmetry.space_group_name_H-M   'P 1'
#
loop_
_entity.id
_entity.type
_entity.pdbx_description
1 polymer ?
#
loop_
_entity_poly.entity_id
_entity_poly.type
_entity_poly.pdbx_seq_one_letter_code
_entity_poly.pdbx_strand_id
1 'polypeptide(L)'
;MKRSYLKLLIDIVMAVAVIMLMEPHVTGLRAHELGGLLIFVVFLVHALLNWKWIACMTGQFFTKLPMKSRVNYCLDALLAMGFFLIALSGMAIAKTIDFTWLPLPGNMMFWRMLHGSAALLTFTAAGIHVGLHWKWVLCHCKKRNQEVVHA
;
A
#
# COMPACT_ATOMS: atom_id res chain seq x y z
N MET A 1 17.23 -13.03 -10.42
CA MET A 1 15.80 -13.41 -10.62
C MET A 1 14.95 -13.37 -9.34
N LYS A 2 15.45 -13.76 -8.15
CA LYS A 2 14.65 -13.83 -6.90
C LYS A 2 14.03 -12.51 -6.41
N ARG A 3 14.72 -11.37 -6.57
CA ARG A 3 14.30 -10.09 -5.96
C ARG A 3 13.09 -9.44 -6.64
N SER A 4 12.96 -9.56 -7.96
CA SER A 4 11.81 -9.02 -8.70
C SER A 4 10.53 -9.84 -8.45
N TYR A 5 10.68 -11.16 -8.31
CA TYR A 5 9.58 -12.05 -7.93
C TYR A 5 9.05 -11.73 -6.52
N LEU A 6 9.96 -11.53 -5.55
CA LEU A 6 9.56 -11.16 -4.19
C LEU A 6 8.75 -9.85 -4.17
N LYS A 7 9.14 -8.84 -4.95
CA LYS A 7 8.39 -7.58 -5.06
C LYS A 7 6.98 -7.81 -5.60
N LEU A 8 6.85 -8.55 -6.69
CA LEU A 8 5.55 -8.87 -7.28
C LEU A 8 4.66 -9.66 -6.30
N LEU A 9 5.23 -10.62 -5.58
CA LEU A 9 4.49 -11.39 -4.58
C LEU A 9 3.99 -10.49 -3.44
N ILE A 10 4.84 -9.59 -2.93
CA ILE A 10 4.45 -8.61 -1.91
C ILE A 10 3.32 -7.72 -2.44
N ASP A 11 3.39 -7.26 -3.69
CA ASP A 11 2.36 -6.40 -4.29
C ASP A 11 1.01 -7.12 -4.40
N ILE A 12 1.00 -8.39 -4.81
CA ILE A 12 -0.22 -9.21 -4.87
C ILE A 12 -0.80 -9.42 -3.46
N VAL A 13 0.05 -9.78 -2.49
CA VAL A 13 -0.39 -9.99 -1.11
C VAL A 13 -0.98 -8.71 -0.52
N MET A 14 -0.34 -7.56 -0.72
CA MET A 14 -0.88 -6.28 -0.27
C MET A 14 -2.20 -5.94 -0.96
N ALA A 15 -2.32 -6.13 -2.28
CA ALA A 15 -3.55 -5.85 -3.01
C ALA A 15 -4.74 -6.69 -2.49
N VAL A 16 -4.54 -7.99 -2.29
CA VAL A 16 -5.57 -8.89 -1.75
C VAL A 16 -5.91 -8.52 -0.31
N ALA A 17 -4.90 -8.24 0.52
CA ALA A 17 -5.11 -7.89 1.93
C ALA A 17 -5.88 -6.57 2.08
N VAL A 18 -5.59 -5.54 1.26
CA VAL A 18 -6.35 -4.29 1.26
C VAL A 18 -7.83 -4.56 0.95
N ILE A 19 -8.13 -5.38 -0.08
CA ILE A 19 -9.51 -5.71 -0.44
C ILE A 19 -10.22 -6.40 0.73
N MET A 20 -9.57 -7.37 1.39
CA MET A 20 -10.15 -8.07 2.53
C MET A 20 -10.40 -7.13 3.72
N LEU A 21 -9.51 -6.16 3.95
CA LEU A 21 -9.63 -5.21 5.05
C LEU A 21 -10.71 -4.15 4.84
N MET A 22 -11.23 -3.97 3.62
CA MET A 22 -12.32 -3.02 3.34
C MET A 22 -13.66 -3.42 3.98
N GLU A 23 -13.83 -4.68 4.39
CA GLU A 23 -15.06 -5.16 5.03
C GLU A 23 -14.78 -5.76 6.43
N PRO A 24 -14.74 -4.91 7.48
CA PRO A 24 -14.49 -5.35 8.86
C PRO A 24 -15.56 -6.30 9.41
N HIS A 25 -16.80 -6.22 8.89
CA HIS A 25 -17.90 -7.09 9.35
C HIS A 25 -17.68 -8.56 8.95
N VAL A 26 -16.98 -8.81 7.85
CA VAL A 26 -16.66 -10.16 7.37
C VAL A 26 -15.44 -10.73 8.08
N THR A 27 -14.43 -9.89 8.36
CA THR A 27 -13.16 -10.32 8.98
C THR A 27 -13.23 -10.38 10.51
N GLY A 28 -14.11 -9.57 11.12
CA GLY A 28 -14.16 -9.36 12.56
C GLY A 28 -13.18 -8.30 13.03
N LEU A 29 -13.58 -7.54 14.06
CA LEU A 29 -12.86 -6.34 14.50
C LEU A 29 -11.38 -6.61 14.86
N ARG A 30 -11.11 -7.66 15.64
CA ARG A 30 -9.74 -8.01 16.05
C ARG A 30 -8.86 -8.40 14.86
N ALA A 31 -9.41 -9.11 13.89
CA ALA A 31 -8.66 -9.51 12.69
C ALA A 31 -8.42 -8.31 11.76
N HIS A 32 -9.36 -7.38 11.67
CA HIS A 32 -9.18 -6.12 10.94
C HIS A 32 -8.06 -5.26 11.55
N GLU A 33 -8.04 -5.09 12.88
CA GLU A 33 -6.99 -4.33 13.56
C GLU A 33 -5.61 -4.97 13.41
N LEU A 34 -5.50 -6.28 13.66
CA LEU A 34 -4.23 -7.01 13.51
C LEU A 34 -3.77 -7.09 12.05
N GLY A 35 -4.71 -7.33 11.13
CA GLY A 35 -4.45 -7.36 9.70
C GLY A 35 -4.01 -6.00 9.15
N GLY A 36 -4.62 -4.92 9.64
CA GLY A 36 -4.22 -3.54 9.35
C GLY A 36 -2.80 -3.22 9.82
N LEU A 37 -2.42 -3.70 11.01
CA LEU A 37 -1.04 -3.55 11.49
C LEU A 37 -0.06 -4.38 10.65
N LEU A 38 -0.41 -5.63 10.36
CA LEU A 38 0.43 -6.54 9.59
C LEU A 38 0.66 -6.02 8.16
N ILE A 39 -0.39 -5.56 7.48
CA ILE A 39 -0.25 -5.00 6.13
C ILE A 39 0.59 -3.73 6.13
N PHE A 40 0.49 -2.90 7.18
CA PHE A 40 1.34 -1.73 7.31
C PHE A 40 2.83 -2.11 7.45
N VAL A 41 3.15 -3.15 8.22
CA VAL A 41 4.53 -3.69 8.29
C VAL A 41 5.00 -4.20 6.93
N VAL A 42 4.17 -4.93 6.20
CA VAL A 42 4.49 -5.41 4.84
C VAL A 42 4.71 -4.24 3.89
N PHE A 43 3.90 -3.18 3.98
CA PHE A 43 4.08 -1.95 3.22
C PHE A 43 5.42 -1.25 3.53
N LEU A 44 5.82 -1.17 4.81
CA LEU A 44 7.14 -0.63 5.16
C LEU A 44 8.27 -1.44 4.54
N VAL A 45 8.18 -2.77 4.57
CA VAL A 45 9.15 -3.64 3.89
C VAL A 45 9.18 -3.37 2.38
N HIS A 46 8.01 -3.25 1.75
CA HIS A 46 7.91 -2.89 0.33
C HIS A 46 8.59 -1.54 0.04
N ALA A 47 8.33 -0.51 0.86
CA ALA A 47 8.93 0.81 0.71
C ALA A 47 10.46 0.77 0.85
N LEU A 48 10.98 0.04 1.85
CA LEU A 48 12.42 -0.15 2.06
C LEU A 48 13.09 -0.89 0.89
N LEU A 49 12.44 -1.93 0.35
CA LEU A 49 12.91 -2.65 -0.83
C LEU A 49 12.97 -1.78 -2.11
N ASN A 50 12.19 -0.70 -2.12
CA ASN A 50 12.14 0.28 -3.20
C ASN A 50 12.82 1.63 -2.83
N TRP A 51 13.50 1.71 -1.69
CA TRP A 51 14.09 2.96 -1.18
C TRP A 51 15.03 3.66 -2.16
N LYS A 52 15.89 2.90 -2.84
CA LYS A 52 16.80 3.45 -3.87
C LYS A 52 16.06 4.13 -5.01
N TRP A 53 14.92 3.56 -5.42
CA TRP A 53 14.08 4.14 -6.46
C TRP A 53 13.39 5.40 -5.95
N ILE A 54 12.81 5.35 -4.74
CA ILE A 54 12.17 6.51 -4.09
C ILE A 54 13.15 7.68 -4.01
N ALA A 55 14.33 7.48 -3.39
CA ALA A 55 15.33 8.53 -3.22
C ALA A 55 15.80 9.12 -4.57
N CYS A 56 15.97 8.25 -5.58
CA CYS A 56 16.34 8.68 -6.93
C CYS A 56 15.24 9.53 -7.58
N MET A 57 13.97 9.12 -7.49
CA MET A 57 12.85 9.87 -8.04
C MET A 57 12.61 11.19 -7.29
N THR A 58 12.74 11.20 -5.96
CA THR A 58 12.64 12.44 -5.16
C THR A 58 13.69 13.46 -5.56
N GLY A 59 14.95 13.04 -5.75
CA GLY A 59 16.03 13.94 -6.17
C GLY A 59 15.89 14.45 -7.61
N GLN A 60 15.26 13.68 -8.50
CA GLN A 60 15.05 14.04 -9.90
C GLN A 60 13.71 14.72 -10.18
N PHE A 61 12.84 14.85 -9.17
CA PHE A 61 11.49 15.40 -9.31
C PHE A 61 11.49 16.79 -9.97
N PHE A 62 12.42 17.65 -9.55
CA PHE A 62 12.52 19.03 -10.00
C PHE A 62 13.31 19.26 -11.29
N THR A 63 13.97 18.24 -11.85
CA THR A 63 14.95 18.46 -12.94
C THR A 63 14.51 17.88 -14.29
N LYS A 64 14.39 16.55 -14.45
CA LYS A 64 14.33 15.92 -15.79
C LYS A 64 13.40 14.71 -15.93
N LEU A 65 12.38 14.56 -15.08
CA LEU A 65 11.45 13.43 -15.21
C LEU A 65 10.40 13.66 -16.32
N PRO A 66 10.19 12.68 -17.22
CA PRO A 66 9.06 12.71 -18.15
C PRO A 66 7.73 12.73 -17.38
N MET A 67 6.71 13.37 -17.94
CA MET A 67 5.41 13.57 -17.27
C MET A 67 4.79 12.28 -16.75
N LYS A 68 4.92 11.18 -17.50
CA LYS A 68 4.44 9.86 -17.06
C LYS A 68 5.10 9.38 -15.76
N SER A 69 6.42 9.57 -15.62
CA SER A 69 7.15 9.18 -14.40
C SER A 69 6.79 10.08 -13.22
N ARG A 70 6.48 11.36 -13.47
CA ARG A 70 5.99 12.29 -12.43
C ARG A 70 4.63 11.86 -11.89
N VAL A 71 3.68 11.54 -12.78
CA VAL A 71 2.35 11.07 -12.38
C VAL A 71 2.45 9.79 -11.54
N ASN A 72 3.26 8.82 -11.97
CA ASN A 72 3.48 7.60 -11.21
C ASN A 72 4.10 7.88 -9.84
N TYR A 73 5.12 8.73 -9.77
CA TYR A 73 5.72 9.11 -8.48
C TYR A 73 4.73 9.82 -7.54
N CYS A 74 3.90 10.74 -8.07
CA CYS A 74 2.85 11.38 -7.28
C CYS A 74 1.81 10.39 -6.77
N LEU A 75 1.43 9.41 -7.60
CA LEU A 75 0.50 8.36 -7.21
C LEU A 75 1.09 7.45 -6.12
N ASP A 76 2.37 7.08 -6.25
CA ASP A 76 3.07 6.26 -5.24
C ASP A 76 3.26 7.01 -3.93
N ALA A 77 3.54 8.33 -4.00
CA ALA A 77 3.60 9.19 -2.82
C ALA A 77 2.22 9.33 -2.15
N LEU A 78 1.14 9.47 -2.93
CA LEU A 78 -0.23 9.51 -2.44
C LEU A 78 -0.60 8.19 -1.74
N LEU A 79 -0.23 7.04 -2.33
CA LEU A 79 -0.41 5.73 -1.73
C LEU A 79 0.35 5.61 -0.41
N ALA A 80 1.62 6.03 -0.38
CA ALA A 80 2.42 5.98 0.83
C ALA A 80 1.80 6.82 1.95
N MET A 81 1.44 8.08 1.66
CA MET A 81 0.72 8.93 2.61
C MET A 81 -0.59 8.31 3.08
N GLY A 82 -1.36 7.73 2.16
CA GLY A 82 -2.60 7.04 2.45
C GLY A 82 -2.44 5.91 3.45
N PHE A 83 -1.48 5.00 3.22
CA PHE A 83 -1.16 3.91 4.14
C PHE A 83 -0.71 4.41 5.52
N PHE A 84 0.10 5.48 5.58
CA PHE A 84 0.48 6.10 6.86
C PHE A 84 -0.71 6.68 7.61
N LEU A 85 -1.60 7.41 6.92
CA LEU A 85 -2.80 8.00 7.52
C LEU A 85 -3.77 6.93 8.03
N ILE A 86 -3.98 5.86 7.26
CA ILE A 86 -4.82 4.71 7.66
C ILE A 86 -4.23 4.04 8.89
N ALA A 87 -2.92 3.77 8.92
CA ALA A 87 -2.27 3.15 10.07
C ALA A 87 -2.35 4.02 11.32
N LEU A 88 -2.04 5.31 11.21
CA LEU A 88 -2.08 6.24 12.34
C LEU A 88 -3.50 6.38 12.90
N SER A 89 -4.47 6.62 12.02
CA SER A 89 -5.87 6.73 12.42
C SER A 89 -6.44 5.40 12.93
N GLY A 90 -5.98 4.27 12.39
CA GLY A 90 -6.35 2.92 12.85
C GLY A 90 -5.88 2.65 14.27
N MET A 91 -4.63 2.99 14.58
CA MET A 91 -4.09 2.92 15.96
C MET A 91 -4.88 3.84 16.92
N ALA A 92 -5.32 5.01 16.45
CA ALA A 92 -6.11 5.95 17.25
C ALA A 92 -7.52 5.45 17.60
N ILE A 93 -8.14 4.63 16.73
CA ILE A 93 -9.51 4.12 16.92
C ILE A 93 -9.58 2.67 17.38
N ALA A 94 -8.42 2.00 17.50
CA ALA A 94 -8.32 0.60 17.87
C ALA A 94 -9.00 0.34 19.22
N LYS A 95 -9.67 -0.80 19.31
CA LYS A 95 -10.40 -1.24 20.51
C LYS A 95 -9.87 -2.55 21.09
N THR A 96 -9.23 -3.38 20.26
CA THR A 96 -8.76 -4.71 20.69
C THR A 96 -7.27 -4.74 21.00
N ILE A 97 -6.50 -3.80 20.43
CA ILE A 97 -5.08 -3.60 20.69
C ILE A 97 -4.90 -2.30 21.49
N ASP A 98 -4.11 -2.36 22.57
CA ASP A 98 -3.85 -1.21 23.42
C ASP A 98 -2.74 -0.33 22.84
N PHE A 99 -3.07 0.93 22.54
CA PHE A 99 -2.16 1.97 22.09
C PHE A 99 -2.11 3.17 23.06
N THR A 100 -2.43 2.99 24.33
CA THR A 100 -2.38 4.05 25.37
C THR A 100 -0.99 4.69 25.53
N TRP A 101 0.08 4.01 25.12
CA TRP A 101 1.44 4.54 25.05
C TRP A 101 1.64 5.60 23.96
N LEU A 102 0.70 5.74 23.02
CA LEU A 102 0.73 6.71 21.93
C LEU A 102 -0.39 7.74 22.12
N PRO A 103 -0.13 8.85 22.83
CA PRO A 103 -1.13 9.89 23.06
C PRO A 103 -1.39 10.67 21.76
N LEU A 104 -2.47 10.34 21.05
CA LEU A 104 -2.89 11.02 19.84
C LEU A 104 -3.91 12.12 20.16
N PRO A 105 -3.65 13.39 19.80
CA PRO A 105 -4.59 14.48 20.01
C PRO A 105 -5.81 14.34 19.08
N GLY A 106 -6.96 14.88 19.49
CA GLY A 106 -8.19 14.84 18.70
C GLY A 106 -9.24 13.89 19.27
N ASN A 107 -10.44 13.94 18.70
CA ASN A 107 -11.58 13.14 19.18
C ASN A 107 -11.77 11.86 18.34
N MET A 108 -12.47 10.89 18.90
CA MET A 108 -12.74 9.60 18.24
C MET A 108 -13.46 9.75 16.89
N MET A 109 -14.33 10.75 16.74
CA MET A 109 -15.08 10.97 15.50
C MET A 109 -14.17 11.43 14.35
N PHE A 110 -13.25 12.35 14.62
CA PHE A 110 -12.25 12.82 13.68
C PHE A 110 -11.40 11.65 13.17
N TRP A 111 -10.88 10.83 14.07
CA TRP A 111 -10.04 9.69 13.69
C TRP A 111 -10.80 8.65 12.86
N ARG A 112 -12.08 8.38 13.17
CA ARG A 112 -12.92 7.49 12.35
C ARG A 112 -13.17 8.04 10.95
N MET A 113 -13.48 9.33 10.86
CA MET A 113 -13.71 9.98 9.56
C MET A 113 -12.43 10.01 8.73
N LEU A 114 -11.28 10.32 9.36
CA LEU A 114 -9.98 10.28 8.72
C LEU A 114 -9.63 8.85 8.25
N HIS A 115 -9.85 7.84 9.09
CA HIS A 115 -9.58 6.44 8.75
C HIS A 115 -10.42 5.99 7.55
N GLY A 116 -11.74 6.22 7.59
CA GLY A 116 -12.63 5.80 6.50
C GLY A 116 -12.37 6.54 5.18
N SER A 117 -12.15 7.86 5.24
CA SER A 117 -11.82 8.65 4.04
C SER A 117 -10.45 8.28 3.46
N ALA A 118 -9.43 8.12 4.31
CA ALA A 118 -8.10 7.70 3.88
C ALA A 118 -8.13 6.28 3.29
N ALA A 119 -8.88 5.36 3.89
CA ALA A 119 -9.07 3.99 3.37
C ALA A 119 -9.65 4.01 1.95
N LEU A 120 -10.75 4.75 1.73
CA LEU A 120 -11.39 4.84 0.42
C LEU A 120 -10.49 5.49 -0.64
N LEU A 121 -9.82 6.59 -0.29
CA LEU A 121 -8.90 7.27 -1.20
C LEU A 121 -7.70 6.40 -1.57
N THR A 122 -7.12 5.71 -0.59
CA THR A 122 -5.97 4.81 -0.81
C THR A 122 -6.37 3.59 -1.63
N PHE A 123 -7.55 3.02 -1.37
CA PHE A 123 -8.11 1.93 -2.18
C PHE A 123 -8.28 2.33 -3.65
N THR A 124 -8.87 3.50 -3.87
CA THR A 124 -9.08 4.03 -5.22
C THR A 124 -7.75 4.30 -5.92
N ALA A 125 -6.80 4.93 -5.22
CA ALA A 125 -5.45 5.17 -5.74
C ALA A 125 -4.72 3.86 -6.07
N ALA A 126 -4.91 2.81 -5.25
CA ALA A 126 -4.30 1.51 -5.49
C ALA A 126 -4.87 0.84 -6.75
N GLY A 127 -6.18 0.94 -6.97
CA GLY A 127 -6.82 0.49 -8.21
C GLY A 127 -6.27 1.20 -9.46
N ILE A 128 -6.10 2.53 -9.39
CA ILE A 128 -5.47 3.32 -10.46
C ILE A 128 -4.03 2.88 -10.69
N HIS A 129 -3.26 2.68 -9.62
CA HIS A 129 -1.87 2.24 -9.70
C HIS A 129 -1.75 0.88 -10.41
N VAL A 130 -2.55 -0.11 -10.01
CA VAL A 130 -2.59 -1.42 -10.68
C VAL A 130 -2.99 -1.27 -12.15
N GLY A 131 -3.98 -0.43 -12.46
CA GLY A 131 -4.42 -0.17 -13.84
C GLY A 131 -3.33 0.44 -14.73
N LEU A 132 -2.59 1.43 -14.22
CA LEU A 132 -1.46 2.06 -14.94
C LEU A 132 -0.33 1.06 -15.22
N HIS A 133 -0.14 0.09 -14.33
CA HIS A 133 0.89 -0.94 -14.44
C HIS A 133 0.41 -2.25 -15.09
N TRP A 134 -0.85 -2.33 -15.52
CA TRP A 134 -1.46 -3.56 -16.06
C TRP A 134 -0.67 -4.19 -17.22
N LYS A 135 -0.17 -3.37 -18.15
CA LYS A 135 0.65 -3.85 -19.28
C LYS A 135 1.94 -4.55 -18.81
N TRP A 136 2.57 -4.05 -17.75
CA TRP A 136 3.79 -4.64 -17.18
C TRP A 136 3.49 -5.98 -16.51
N VAL A 137 2.36 -6.08 -15.79
CA VAL A 137 1.88 -7.32 -15.17
C VAL A 137 1.64 -8.41 -16.22
N LEU A 138 0.93 -8.09 -17.31
CA LEU A 138 0.67 -9.03 -18.42
C LEU A 138 1.96 -9.55 -19.07
N CYS A 139 2.94 -8.66 -19.30
CA CYS A 139 4.23 -9.07 -19.86
C CYS A 139 5.00 -10.04 -18.95
N HIS A 140 4.98 -9.81 -17.62
CA HIS A 140 5.64 -10.71 -16.67
C HIS A 140 4.93 -12.05 -16.55
N CYS A 141 3.59 -12.07 -16.61
CA CYS A 141 2.81 -13.31 -16.65
C CYS A 141 3.04 -14.11 -17.94
N LYS A 142 3.12 -13.44 -19.10
CA LYS A 142 3.35 -14.09 -20.40
C LYS A 142 4.75 -14.72 -20.48
N LYS A 143 5.78 -14.01 -20.00
CA LYS A 143 7.16 -14.52 -19.96
C LYS A 143 7.28 -15.75 -19.06
N ARG A 144 6.59 -15.76 -17.91
CA ARG A 144 6.53 -16.93 -17.01
C ARG A 144 5.90 -18.15 -17.69
N ASN A 145 4.84 -17.97 -18.49
CA ASN A 145 4.20 -19.09 -19.18
C ASN A 145 5.16 -19.75 -20.19
N GLN A 146 6.06 -18.98 -20.81
CA GLN A 146 7.06 -19.53 -21.72
C GLN A 146 8.21 -20.24 -20.98
N GLU A 147 8.65 -19.71 -19.82
CA GLU A 147 9.70 -20.36 -19.01
C GLU A 147 9.22 -21.66 -18.34
N VAL A 148 7.94 -21.76 -17.94
CA VAL A 148 7.35 -22.98 -17.34
C VAL A 148 7.01 -24.05 -18.39
N VAL A 149 6.64 -23.66 -19.62
CA VAL A 149 6.36 -24.60 -20.71
C VAL A 149 7.64 -25.20 -21.31
N HIS A 150 8.80 -24.59 -21.08
CA HIS A 150 10.11 -25.03 -21.59
C HIS A 150 11.05 -25.59 -20.51
N ALA A 151 10.56 -25.87 -19.30
CA ALA A 151 11.29 -26.51 -18.20
C ALA A 151 10.75 -27.92 -17.93
#